data_AF-A0A661MX04-F1
#
_entry.id   AF-A0A661MX04-F1
#
_cell.length_a   1.000
_cell.length_b   1.000
_cell.length_c   1.000
_cell.angle_alpha   90.00
_cell.angle_beta   90.00
_cell.angle_gamma   90.00
#
_symmetry.space_group_name_H-M   'P 1'
#
loop_
_entity.id
_entity.type
_entity.pdbx_description
1 polymer ?
#
loop_
_entity_poly.entity_id
_entity_poly.type
_entity_poly.pdbx_seq_one_letter_code
_entity_poly.pdbx_strand_id
1 'polypeptide(L)'
;MCLVGLAAIVVAIAACSAGGDDKPGGTGGSGATASSSGTGAGGFTGMGGTFNLGGMGGSCENTCSANLKEVIGCNGELIQTCTGDQACLNGECTNDPCGAAQASKSSYGCDFWTMKVDLISAINGACFVAYVANTWSVPVHIDVDYQGQPIGNTNFIRIPQGQGQGLTYGAYDPNVGLPVGEVAMLFLAEAPGGYMPDCPVAAAIGAEVGIIGSGFGTAIHFTTDRPVVAYQIIPYGGGSAAATSATLLLPTSAWDTNYIAINAYPKSAVVGVAQPSLNILAQVDNTEVTVLPKVAIVGGGGVQGTPANTPVTYNLNRGEYVQLSQDAELTGSPIQSNQPIGLWGGASCLSVPVSETACDGAHQQIPPVKALGMEYVGVRYRNRAAAQGEEAPPWRIVGAVDGTQLTWQPAAPTGAPTSINLGDVAE
;
A
#
# COMPACT_ATOMS: atom_id res chain seq x y z
N MET A 1 20.78 -38.85 40.46
CA MET A 1 20.76 -37.40 40.23
C MET A 1 21.60 -37.13 39.00
N CYS A 2 20.98 -36.99 37.83
CA CYS A 2 21.65 -36.75 36.56
C CYS A 2 21.08 -35.44 36.02
N LEU A 3 21.90 -34.39 35.96
CA LEU A 3 21.53 -33.11 35.37
C LEU A 3 21.45 -33.27 33.85
N VAL A 4 20.29 -32.96 33.27
CA VAL A 4 20.10 -32.79 31.83
C VAL A 4 20.46 -31.35 31.50
N GLY A 5 21.54 -31.14 30.75
CA GLY A 5 21.95 -29.84 30.25
C GLY A 5 21.09 -29.42 29.04
N LEU A 6 20.47 -28.24 29.13
CA LEU A 6 19.86 -27.54 28.01
C LEU A 6 20.97 -27.04 27.07
N ALA A 7 20.98 -27.49 25.82
CA ALA A 7 21.81 -26.91 24.77
C ALA A 7 21.06 -25.75 24.11
N ALA A 8 21.52 -24.52 24.35
CA ALA A 8 21.07 -23.35 23.61
C ALA A 8 21.74 -23.36 22.22
N ILE A 9 20.93 -23.46 21.16
CA ILE A 9 21.39 -23.29 19.78
C ILE A 9 21.46 -21.79 19.50
N VAL A 10 22.68 -21.27 19.41
CA VAL A 10 22.96 -19.91 18.94
C VAL A 10 22.91 -19.93 17.41
N VAL A 11 21.86 -19.35 16.83
CA VAL A 11 21.81 -19.06 15.40
C VAL A 11 22.61 -17.79 15.16
N ALA A 12 23.79 -17.92 14.56
CA ALA A 12 24.56 -16.77 14.10
C ALA A 12 23.92 -16.23 12.81
N ILE A 13 23.22 -15.11 12.91
CA ILE A 13 22.73 -14.36 11.75
C ILE A 13 23.93 -13.57 11.21
N ALA A 14 24.52 -14.05 10.11
CA ALA A 14 25.51 -13.30 9.38
C ALA A 14 24.80 -12.23 8.53
N ALA A 15 24.67 -11.02 9.09
CA ALA A 15 24.33 -9.84 8.30
C ALA A 15 25.54 -9.49 7.42
N CYS A 16 25.39 -9.59 6.10
CA CYS A 16 26.37 -9.04 5.18
C CYS A 16 26.29 -7.51 5.22
N SER A 17 27.12 -6.89 6.07
CA SER A 17 27.49 -5.49 5.93
C SER A 17 28.24 -5.33 4.61
N ALA A 18 27.74 -4.47 3.73
CA ALA A 18 28.48 -4.02 2.56
C ALA A 18 29.69 -3.22 3.04
N GLY A 19 30.83 -3.89 3.22
CA GLY A 19 32.12 -3.28 3.50
C GLY A 19 32.58 -2.50 2.28
N GLY A 20 32.83 -1.20 2.47
CA GLY A 20 33.55 -0.38 1.51
C GLY A 20 35.03 -0.73 1.49
N ASP A 21 35.62 -0.70 0.29
CA ASP A 21 36.83 0.09 0.01
C ASP A 21 37.13 0.11 -1.51
N ASP A 22 37.21 1.34 -2.03
CA ASP A 22 38.05 1.87 -3.13
C ASP A 22 37.91 1.31 -4.58
N LYS A 23 37.75 2.10 -5.66
CA LYS A 23 38.11 3.51 -5.97
C LYS A 23 37.43 3.98 -7.30
N PRO A 24 37.56 5.24 -7.75
CA PRO A 24 36.44 6.12 -8.09
C PRO A 24 36.16 6.26 -9.59
N GLY A 25 34.88 6.38 -9.97
CA GLY A 25 34.50 6.70 -11.34
C GLY A 25 33.03 6.43 -11.63
N GLY A 26 32.13 7.24 -11.08
CA GLY A 26 30.70 7.13 -11.36
C GLY A 26 29.90 8.07 -10.47
N THR A 27 29.72 9.30 -10.91
CA THR A 27 28.88 10.30 -10.25
C THR A 27 27.40 9.92 -10.35
N GLY A 28 26.90 9.18 -9.36
CA GLY A 28 25.47 8.99 -9.11
C GLY A 28 24.88 10.22 -8.43
N GLY A 29 24.68 11.29 -9.19
CA GLY A 29 23.97 12.48 -8.72
C GLY A 29 22.46 12.25 -8.71
N SER A 30 21.85 12.33 -7.52
CA SER A 30 20.43 12.59 -7.36
C SER A 30 20.16 14.04 -7.79
N GLY A 31 19.92 14.22 -9.09
CA GLY A 31 19.44 15.46 -9.68
C GLY A 31 18.12 15.20 -10.36
N ALA A 32 17.03 15.66 -9.73
CA ALA A 32 15.75 15.83 -10.39
C ALA A 32 15.87 16.98 -11.40
N THR A 33 16.36 16.68 -12.61
CA THR A 33 16.10 17.39 -13.87
C THR A 33 16.87 16.69 -14.99
N ALA A 34 16.19 15.88 -15.79
CA ALA A 34 16.63 15.53 -17.13
C ALA A 34 15.39 15.25 -17.99
N SER A 35 14.97 16.29 -18.72
CA SER A 35 14.10 16.20 -19.87
C SER A 35 14.81 15.40 -20.97
N SER A 36 14.30 14.20 -21.28
CA SER A 36 14.63 13.53 -22.53
C SER A 36 13.62 13.93 -23.60
N SER A 37 14.05 14.82 -24.48
CA SER A 37 13.41 15.08 -25.77
C SER A 37 13.63 13.88 -26.69
N GLY A 38 12.77 12.87 -26.53
CA GLY A 38 12.59 11.78 -27.50
C GLY A 38 11.35 12.03 -28.33
N THR A 39 11.52 12.57 -29.54
CA THR A 39 10.47 12.62 -30.57
C THR A 39 10.12 11.19 -31.00
N GLY A 40 9.10 10.62 -30.37
CA GLY A 40 8.43 9.40 -30.79
C GLY A 40 6.93 9.65 -30.81
N ALA A 41 6.38 9.90 -32.00
CA ALA A 41 4.95 10.03 -32.21
C ALA A 41 4.29 8.66 -31.99
N GLY A 42 3.65 8.49 -30.83
CA GLY A 42 2.81 7.35 -30.48
C GLY A 42 1.93 7.76 -29.32
N GLY A 43 0.70 8.17 -29.61
CA GLY A 43 -0.22 8.77 -28.66
C GLY A 43 -0.62 7.80 -27.55
N PHE A 44 -0.40 8.22 -26.30
CA PHE A 44 -1.01 7.63 -25.12
C PHE A 44 -2.31 8.37 -24.83
N THR A 45 -3.46 7.80 -25.20
CA THR A 45 -4.78 8.22 -24.71
C THR A 45 -5.27 7.19 -23.71
N GLY A 46 -5.02 7.44 -22.43
CA GLY A 46 -5.37 6.51 -21.36
C GLY A 46 -5.55 7.22 -20.04
N MET A 47 -6.61 8.03 -19.93
CA MET A 47 -7.22 8.40 -18.65
C MET A 47 -8.73 8.41 -18.83
N GLY A 48 -9.43 7.80 -17.87
CA GLY A 48 -10.87 7.52 -17.89
C GLY A 48 -11.75 8.76 -17.86
N GLY A 49 -11.83 9.44 -19.00
CA GLY A 49 -12.97 10.26 -19.37
C GLY A 49 -14.05 9.37 -19.97
N THR A 50 -15.30 9.62 -19.61
CA THR A 50 -16.51 9.05 -20.21
C THR A 50 -16.41 9.12 -21.73
N PHE A 51 -16.22 7.97 -22.40
CA PHE A 51 -16.15 7.90 -23.86
C PHE A 51 -17.57 7.97 -24.42
N ASN A 52 -18.08 9.18 -24.65
CA ASN A 52 -19.36 9.41 -25.29
C ASN A 52 -19.23 9.22 -26.81
N LEU A 53 -19.45 8.01 -27.30
CA LEU A 53 -19.60 7.73 -28.73
C LEU A 53 -21.04 8.01 -29.16
N GLY A 54 -21.34 9.28 -29.40
CA GLY A 54 -22.66 9.71 -29.86
C GLY A 54 -22.69 11.11 -30.45
N GLY A 55 -22.32 11.23 -31.72
CA GLY A 55 -22.88 12.25 -32.63
C GLY A 55 -22.24 13.64 -32.63
N MET A 56 -21.72 13.99 -33.80
CA MET A 56 -21.47 15.34 -34.37
C MET A 56 -21.65 16.58 -33.46
N GLY A 57 -20.53 17.28 -33.17
CA GLY A 57 -20.53 18.70 -32.79
C GLY A 57 -19.85 19.09 -31.46
N GLY A 58 -18.91 18.29 -30.94
CA GLY A 58 -18.30 18.54 -29.62
C GLY A 58 -17.43 19.80 -29.56
N SER A 59 -17.76 20.71 -28.64
CA SER A 59 -16.91 21.81 -28.19
C SER A 59 -15.55 21.31 -27.72
N CYS A 60 -14.48 22.04 -28.05
CA CYS A 60 -13.14 21.86 -27.46
C CYS A 60 -13.24 22.21 -25.97
N GLU A 61 -13.35 21.20 -25.11
CA GLU A 61 -13.41 21.37 -23.66
C GLU A 61 -12.01 21.24 -23.06
N ASN A 62 -11.76 22.05 -22.03
CA ASN A 62 -10.53 21.95 -21.25
C ASN A 62 -10.58 20.70 -20.35
N THR A 63 -9.41 20.14 -20.10
CA THR A 63 -9.20 19.01 -19.20
C THR A 63 -8.25 19.39 -18.08
N CYS A 64 -8.07 18.50 -17.11
CA CYS A 64 -7.12 18.71 -16.01
C CYS A 64 -5.89 17.83 -16.19
N SER A 65 -4.73 18.36 -15.81
CA SER A 65 -3.53 17.55 -15.66
C SER A 65 -3.74 16.45 -14.60
N ALA A 66 -2.99 15.36 -14.73
CA ALA A 66 -3.07 14.22 -13.81
C ALA A 66 -2.75 14.58 -12.35
N ASN A 67 -1.94 15.62 -12.12
CA ASN A 67 -1.59 16.13 -10.80
C ASN A 67 -2.57 17.22 -10.30
N LEU A 68 -3.62 17.52 -11.06
CA LEU A 68 -4.69 18.49 -10.74
C LEU A 68 -4.21 19.93 -10.58
N LYS A 69 -3.00 20.29 -11.04
CA LYS A 69 -2.45 21.65 -10.87
C LYS A 69 -2.59 22.52 -12.11
N GLU A 70 -3.05 21.96 -13.23
CA GLU A 70 -3.06 22.64 -14.51
C GLU A 70 -4.35 22.35 -15.28
N VAL A 71 -4.86 23.39 -15.93
CA VAL A 71 -5.91 23.31 -16.95
C VAL A 71 -5.23 23.13 -18.30
N ILE A 72 -5.58 22.06 -19.00
CA ILE A 72 -5.01 21.67 -20.28
C ILE A 72 -6.07 21.84 -21.37
N GLY A 73 -5.73 22.58 -22.42
CA GLY A 73 -6.58 22.78 -23.59
C GLY A 73 -6.71 21.51 -24.43
N CYS A 74 -7.68 21.48 -25.34
CA CYS A 74 -7.93 20.28 -26.13
C CYS A 74 -6.79 19.90 -27.10
N ASN A 75 -5.84 20.80 -27.38
CA ASN A 75 -4.65 20.51 -28.18
C ASN A 75 -3.42 20.13 -27.31
N GLY A 76 -3.62 19.93 -26.00
CA GLY A 76 -2.56 19.60 -25.04
C GLY A 76 -1.75 20.81 -24.57
N GLU A 77 -2.18 22.02 -24.88
CA GLU A 77 -1.56 23.26 -24.43
C GLU A 77 -1.91 23.59 -22.98
N LEU A 78 -0.98 24.18 -22.23
CA LEU A 78 -1.24 24.71 -20.90
C LEU A 78 -2.09 25.99 -21.02
N ILE A 79 -3.31 25.97 -20.47
CA ILE A 79 -4.21 27.12 -20.44
C ILE A 79 -3.98 27.95 -19.18
N GLN A 80 -3.90 27.28 -18.03
CA GLN A 80 -3.74 27.93 -16.74
C GLN A 80 -3.10 26.98 -15.73
N THR A 81 -2.18 27.49 -14.92
CA THR A 81 -1.70 26.81 -13.71
C THR A 81 -2.52 27.30 -12.51
N CYS A 82 -3.07 26.36 -11.74
CA CYS A 82 -3.79 26.65 -10.51
C CYS A 82 -2.81 27.06 -9.40
N THR A 83 -3.24 27.99 -8.53
CA THR A 83 -2.43 28.39 -7.37
C THR A 83 -2.35 27.26 -6.32
N GLY A 84 -1.54 27.42 -5.28
CA GLY A 84 -1.44 26.41 -4.21
C GLY A 84 -2.71 26.20 -3.39
N ASP A 85 -3.65 27.13 -3.44
CA ASP A 85 -4.97 27.00 -2.81
C ASP A 85 -6.03 26.51 -3.79
N GLN A 86 -5.62 26.12 -5.00
CA GLN A 86 -6.52 25.72 -6.07
C GLN A 86 -6.13 24.39 -6.71
N ALA A 87 -7.11 23.67 -7.20
CA ALA A 87 -6.91 22.50 -8.05
C ALA A 87 -7.82 22.55 -9.27
N CYS A 88 -7.33 22.00 -10.37
CA CYS A 88 -8.11 21.81 -11.58
C CYS A 88 -9.16 20.73 -11.33
N LEU A 89 -10.42 21.09 -11.59
CA LEU A 89 -11.56 20.18 -11.62
C LEU A 89 -12.43 20.57 -12.81
N ASN A 90 -12.78 19.59 -13.65
CA ASN A 90 -13.61 19.80 -14.84
C ASN A 90 -13.12 20.93 -15.77
N GLY A 91 -11.79 21.06 -15.93
CA GLY A 91 -11.19 22.05 -16.83
C GLY A 91 -11.10 23.47 -16.28
N GLU A 92 -11.31 23.66 -14.98
CA GLU A 92 -11.23 24.98 -14.31
C GLU A 92 -10.51 24.88 -12.97
N CYS A 93 -9.78 25.93 -12.58
CA CYS A 93 -9.17 26.01 -11.25
C CYS A 93 -10.22 26.35 -10.19
N THR A 94 -10.38 25.45 -9.22
CA THR A 94 -11.33 25.56 -8.10
C THR A 94 -10.59 25.75 -6.78
N ASN A 95 -11.16 26.49 -5.82
CA ASN A 95 -10.54 26.75 -4.51
C ASN A 95 -10.73 25.61 -3.50
N ASP A 96 -10.87 24.36 -3.97
CA ASP A 96 -11.01 23.18 -3.13
C ASP A 96 -10.10 22.04 -3.63
N PRO A 97 -8.80 22.08 -3.29
CA PRO A 97 -7.85 21.06 -3.70
C PRO A 97 -8.24 19.64 -3.27
N CYS A 98 -8.77 19.49 -2.06
CA CYS A 98 -9.17 18.19 -1.53
C CYS A 98 -10.44 17.67 -2.21
N GLY A 99 -11.42 18.52 -2.48
CA GLY A 99 -12.61 18.16 -3.27
C GLY A 99 -12.26 17.75 -4.70
N ALA A 100 -11.33 18.44 -5.35
CA ALA A 100 -10.82 18.05 -6.67
C ALA A 100 -10.11 16.69 -6.62
N ALA A 101 -9.25 16.46 -5.61
CA ALA A 101 -8.60 15.17 -5.40
C ALA A 101 -9.61 14.05 -5.14
N GLN A 102 -10.65 14.31 -4.36
CA GLN A 102 -11.75 13.36 -4.13
C GLN A 102 -12.48 13.01 -5.43
N ALA A 103 -12.78 14.00 -6.27
CA ALA A 103 -13.42 13.78 -7.56
C ALA A 103 -12.54 12.97 -8.53
N SER A 104 -11.21 13.11 -8.45
CA SER A 104 -10.27 12.38 -9.31
C SER A 104 -10.20 10.87 -9.05
N LYS A 105 -10.54 10.42 -7.83
CA LYS A 105 -10.40 9.03 -7.37
C LYS A 105 -9.01 8.42 -7.65
N SER A 106 -7.97 9.25 -7.59
CA SER A 106 -6.57 8.87 -7.81
C SER A 106 -5.87 8.50 -6.48
N SER A 107 -4.55 8.28 -6.53
CA SER A 107 -3.71 8.11 -5.33
C SER A 107 -3.38 9.43 -4.62
N TYR A 108 -3.80 10.57 -5.17
CA TYR A 108 -3.73 11.88 -4.52
C TYR A 108 -4.99 12.10 -3.69
N GLY A 109 -4.83 12.46 -2.43
CA GLY A 109 -5.97 12.72 -1.56
C GLY A 109 -5.58 13.40 -0.25
N CYS A 110 -6.59 13.61 0.59
CA CYS A 110 -6.49 14.34 1.85
C CYS A 110 -6.98 13.54 3.07
N ASP A 111 -7.42 12.29 2.87
CA ASP A 111 -8.06 11.48 3.90
C ASP A 111 -7.62 10.02 3.70
N PHE A 112 -6.92 9.47 4.70
CA PHE A 112 -6.27 8.18 4.61
C PHE A 112 -6.41 7.39 5.91
N TRP A 113 -6.45 6.07 5.75
CA TRP A 113 -6.37 5.14 6.86
C TRP A 113 -5.17 4.22 6.72
N THR A 114 -4.67 3.78 7.85
CA THR A 114 -3.53 2.87 7.93
C THR A 114 -3.74 1.91 9.08
N MET A 115 -3.29 0.66 8.92
CA MET A 115 -3.41 -0.36 9.94
C MET A 115 -2.21 -1.29 9.96
N LYS A 116 -1.98 -1.87 11.14
CA LYS A 116 -0.98 -2.92 11.33
C LYS A 116 -1.61 -4.27 10.99
N VAL A 117 -1.24 -4.79 9.83
CA VAL A 117 -1.63 -6.13 9.36
C VAL A 117 -0.98 -7.24 10.20
N ASP A 118 -1.49 -8.46 10.07
CA ASP A 118 -0.96 -9.64 10.75
C ASP A 118 0.55 -9.82 10.52
N LEU A 119 1.25 -10.11 11.61
CA LEU A 119 2.67 -10.42 11.62
C LEU A 119 2.89 -11.69 12.45
N ILE A 120 3.96 -12.42 12.18
CA ILE A 120 4.35 -13.52 13.06
C ILE A 120 4.66 -12.98 14.46
N SER A 121 4.35 -13.77 15.49
CA SER A 121 4.52 -13.35 16.89
C SER A 121 5.95 -12.91 17.25
N ALA A 122 6.96 -13.40 16.54
CA ALA A 122 8.35 -13.03 16.73
C ALA A 122 8.64 -11.55 16.45
N ILE A 123 7.84 -10.90 15.59
CA ILE A 123 8.01 -9.50 15.20
C ILE A 123 6.88 -8.60 15.73
N ASN A 124 6.15 -9.11 16.73
CA ASN A 124 5.14 -8.34 17.43
C ASN A 124 5.76 -7.11 18.13
N GLY A 125 4.99 -6.03 18.26
CA GLY A 125 5.47 -4.76 18.79
C GLY A 125 6.29 -3.91 17.82
N ALA A 126 6.61 -4.43 16.62
CA ALA A 126 7.34 -3.71 15.58
C ALA A 126 6.85 -2.26 15.36
N CYS A 127 7.83 -1.36 15.17
CA CYS A 127 7.63 0.02 14.80
C CYS A 127 6.77 0.14 13.52
N PHE A 128 5.60 0.78 13.66
CA PHE A 128 4.65 1.01 12.58
C PHE A 128 4.65 2.47 12.17
N VAL A 129 4.86 2.73 10.88
CA VAL A 129 5.05 4.09 10.37
C VAL A 129 4.18 4.33 9.14
N ALA A 130 3.64 5.55 9.01
CA ALA A 130 3.12 6.07 7.75
C ALA A 130 4.03 7.15 7.18
N TYR A 131 4.10 7.26 5.85
CA TYR A 131 4.75 8.35 5.15
C TYR A 131 3.72 9.24 4.50
N VAL A 132 3.93 10.55 4.57
CA VAL A 132 3.13 11.55 3.87
C VAL A 132 4.08 12.36 2.97
N ALA A 133 3.94 12.20 1.65
CA ALA A 133 4.74 12.94 0.68
C ALA A 133 3.98 14.19 0.22
N ASN A 134 4.52 15.38 0.55
CA ASN A 134 3.95 16.63 0.07
C ASN A 134 4.29 16.82 -1.42
N THR A 135 3.38 16.34 -2.26
CA THR A 135 3.44 16.52 -3.70
C THR A 135 2.71 17.78 -4.16
N TRP A 136 2.19 18.61 -3.25
CA TRP A 136 1.45 19.82 -3.55
C TRP A 136 2.37 21.02 -3.86
N SER A 137 1.82 22.22 -4.04
CA SER A 137 2.58 23.44 -4.36
C SER A 137 2.72 24.41 -3.18
N VAL A 138 2.17 24.06 -2.02
CA VAL A 138 2.32 24.79 -0.74
C VAL A 138 2.58 23.81 0.41
N PRO A 139 3.07 24.29 1.57
CA PRO A 139 3.16 23.45 2.76
C PRO A 139 1.82 22.81 3.14
N VAL A 140 1.87 21.62 3.73
CA VAL A 140 0.69 20.81 4.07
C VAL A 140 0.66 20.47 5.54
N HIS A 141 -0.49 20.64 6.17
CA HIS A 141 -0.71 20.28 7.57
C HIS A 141 -1.25 18.86 7.68
N ILE A 142 -0.84 18.15 8.73
CA ILE A 142 -1.16 16.75 8.97
C ILE A 142 -1.84 16.64 10.33
N ASP A 143 -3.05 16.06 10.34
CA ASP A 143 -3.79 15.72 11.56
C ASP A 143 -3.95 14.21 11.64
N VAL A 144 -3.85 13.65 12.85
CA VAL A 144 -3.92 12.20 13.10
C VAL A 144 -4.90 11.94 14.23
N ASP A 145 -5.77 10.95 14.05
CA ASP A 145 -6.66 10.46 15.10
C ASP A 145 -6.61 8.93 15.22
N TYR A 146 -6.88 8.47 16.43
CA TYR A 146 -7.02 7.05 16.74
C TYR A 146 -8.25 6.86 17.62
N GLN A 147 -9.14 5.95 17.23
CA GLN A 147 -10.42 5.71 17.92
C GLN A 147 -11.27 6.98 18.07
N GLY A 148 -11.24 7.85 17.04
CA GLY A 148 -11.96 9.12 17.02
C GLY A 148 -11.42 10.17 18.00
N GLN A 149 -10.22 9.95 18.56
CA GLN A 149 -9.53 10.91 19.43
C GLN A 149 -8.32 11.49 18.69
N PRO A 150 -8.25 12.82 18.49
CA PRO A 150 -7.07 13.47 17.91
C PRO A 150 -5.82 13.23 18.77
N ILE A 151 -4.70 12.94 18.14
CA ILE A 151 -3.41 12.80 18.82
C ILE A 151 -2.80 14.20 18.99
N GLY A 152 -2.97 14.78 20.19
CA GLY A 152 -2.73 16.21 20.44
C GLY A 152 -1.26 16.70 20.47
N ASN A 153 -0.27 15.85 20.20
CA ASN A 153 1.13 16.27 20.05
C ASN A 153 1.68 15.81 18.70
N THR A 154 2.63 16.54 18.13
CA THR A 154 3.25 16.17 16.84
C THR A 154 4.66 15.58 17.00
N ASN A 155 5.03 15.19 18.22
CA ASN A 155 6.36 14.67 18.53
C ASN A 155 6.63 13.30 17.90
N PHE A 156 5.65 12.65 17.29
CA PHE A 156 5.84 11.42 16.52
C PHE A 156 5.96 11.69 15.01
N ILE A 157 5.79 12.95 14.56
CA ILE A 157 5.93 13.35 13.16
C ILE A 157 7.36 13.88 12.95
N ARG A 158 8.07 13.35 11.97
CA ARG A 158 9.45 13.73 11.65
C ARG A 158 9.66 13.90 10.16
N ILE A 159 10.61 14.74 9.80
CA ILE A 159 11.07 14.91 8.41
C ILE A 159 12.44 14.23 8.31
N PRO A 160 12.57 13.12 7.56
CA PRO A 160 13.84 12.40 7.44
C PRO A 160 14.84 13.25 6.65
N GLN A 161 16.10 13.24 7.08
CA GLN A 161 17.19 13.97 6.43
C GLN A 161 18.39 13.06 6.22
N GLY A 162 19.06 13.18 5.08
CA GLY A 162 20.19 12.33 4.72
C GLY A 162 19.74 11.00 4.09
N GLN A 163 20.62 9.99 4.17
CA GLN A 163 20.41 8.70 3.51
C GLN A 163 21.20 7.57 4.18
N GLY A 164 20.69 6.33 4.05
CA GLY A 164 21.32 5.13 4.59
C GLY A 164 21.54 5.22 6.10
N GLN A 165 22.76 4.92 6.54
CA GLN A 165 23.13 4.96 7.97
C GLN A 165 23.26 6.40 8.52
N GLY A 166 23.27 7.42 7.66
CA GLY A 166 23.32 8.83 8.05
C GLY A 166 21.94 9.48 8.18
N LEU A 167 20.86 8.68 8.19
CA LEU A 167 19.50 9.19 8.29
C LEU A 167 19.25 9.80 9.67
N THR A 168 18.78 11.04 9.70
CA THR A 168 18.33 11.74 10.90
C THR A 168 16.87 12.15 10.78
N TYR A 169 16.25 12.54 11.89
CA TYR A 169 14.81 12.81 11.96
C TYR A 169 14.59 14.23 12.48
N GLY A 170 14.41 15.17 11.55
CA GLY A 170 14.10 16.57 11.84
C GLY A 170 12.69 16.74 12.42
N ALA A 171 12.49 17.76 13.26
CA ALA A 171 11.19 18.04 13.84
C ALA A 171 10.20 18.57 12.79
N TYR A 172 8.93 18.19 12.92
CA TYR A 172 7.81 18.78 12.19
C TYR A 172 7.20 19.91 13.02
N ASP A 173 7.02 21.10 12.42
CA ASP A 173 6.34 22.24 13.04
C ASP A 173 4.90 22.33 12.53
N PRO A 174 3.89 22.07 13.39
CA PRO A 174 2.48 22.11 12.98
C PRO A 174 1.98 23.51 12.58
N ASN A 175 2.71 24.60 12.86
CA ASN A 175 2.32 25.94 12.41
C ASN A 175 2.85 26.28 11.01
N VAL A 176 3.86 25.54 10.55
CA VAL A 176 4.49 25.73 9.23
C VAL A 176 3.99 24.67 8.24
N GLY A 177 3.72 23.47 8.72
CA GLY A 177 3.37 22.32 7.89
C GLY A 177 4.58 21.65 7.23
N LEU A 178 4.31 20.57 6.52
CA LEU A 178 5.30 19.81 5.75
C LEU A 178 5.68 20.60 4.49
N PRO A 179 6.95 20.99 4.30
CA PRO A 179 7.34 21.79 3.13
C PRO A 179 7.11 21.07 1.80
N VAL A 180 7.05 21.85 0.71
CA VAL A 180 6.84 21.33 -0.65
C VAL A 180 7.98 20.39 -1.05
N GLY A 181 7.64 19.21 -1.56
CA GLY A 181 8.62 18.21 -2.00
C GLY A 181 9.24 17.38 -0.88
N GLU A 182 8.92 17.67 0.38
CA GLU A 182 9.38 16.91 1.54
C GLU A 182 8.44 15.73 1.87
N VAL A 183 8.96 14.80 2.67
CA VAL A 183 8.20 13.65 3.20
C VAL A 183 8.16 13.75 4.71
N ALA A 184 6.99 13.58 5.32
CA ALA A 184 6.86 13.33 6.75
C ALA A 184 6.78 11.83 7.04
N MET A 185 7.37 11.43 8.15
CA MET A 185 7.26 10.11 8.77
C MET A 185 6.43 10.24 10.04
N LEU A 186 5.33 9.51 10.12
CA LEU A 186 4.44 9.43 11.25
C LEU A 186 4.76 8.13 11.98
N PHE A 187 5.47 8.19 13.10
CA PHE A 187 5.75 7.02 13.94
C PHE A 187 4.49 6.69 14.75
N LEU A 188 3.66 5.78 14.25
CA LEU A 188 2.28 5.62 14.72
C LEU A 188 2.18 4.76 15.97
N ALA A 189 2.76 3.58 15.95
CA ALA A 189 2.65 2.64 17.05
C ALA A 189 3.89 1.76 17.20
N GLU A 190 4.18 1.42 18.46
CA GLU A 190 5.24 0.50 18.85
C GLU A 190 4.93 -0.07 20.23
N ALA A 191 5.10 -1.38 20.41
CA ALA A 191 5.03 -1.98 21.74
C ALA A 191 6.45 -2.20 22.26
N PRO A 192 6.81 -1.65 23.43
CA PRO A 192 8.17 -1.76 23.96
C PRO A 192 8.53 -3.21 24.31
N GLY A 193 9.82 -3.54 24.20
CA GLY A 193 10.36 -4.84 24.59
C GLY A 193 10.18 -5.95 23.56
N GLY A 194 9.89 -5.60 22.31
CA GLY A 194 9.88 -6.52 21.17
C GLY A 194 11.29 -6.97 20.75
N TYR A 195 11.35 -7.95 19.85
CA TYR A 195 12.61 -8.39 19.23
C TYR A 195 13.03 -7.50 18.04
N MET A 196 12.13 -6.66 17.55
CA MET A 196 12.36 -5.79 16.41
C MET A 196 13.07 -4.50 16.83
N PRO A 197 13.78 -3.82 15.91
CA PRO A 197 14.36 -2.52 16.19
C PRO A 197 13.30 -1.55 16.69
N ASP A 198 13.64 -0.82 17.75
CA ASP A 198 12.77 0.21 18.29
C ASP A 198 12.51 1.33 17.26
N CYS A 199 11.41 2.06 17.40
CA CYS A 199 11.26 3.29 16.61
C CYS A 199 12.40 4.27 16.96
N PRO A 200 12.97 4.97 15.95
CA PRO A 200 14.04 5.94 16.17
C PRO A 200 13.60 7.17 16.99
N VAL A 201 12.30 7.39 17.11
CA VAL A 201 11.67 8.39 17.98
C VAL A 201 10.44 7.74 18.62
N ALA A 202 9.99 8.28 19.76
CA ALA A 202 8.79 7.77 20.42
C ALA A 202 7.58 7.78 19.48
N ALA A 203 6.93 6.63 19.34
CA ALA A 203 5.69 6.49 18.59
C ALA A 203 4.53 7.21 19.26
N ALA A 204 3.49 7.53 18.49
CA ALA A 204 2.28 8.17 18.98
C ALA A 204 1.55 7.28 20.00
N ILE A 205 1.53 5.97 19.75
CA ILE A 205 0.90 4.95 20.58
C ILE A 205 1.98 3.97 21.04
N GLY A 206 2.32 4.01 22.33
CA GLY A 206 3.28 3.09 22.95
C GLY A 206 2.68 1.71 23.28
N ALA A 207 1.90 1.13 22.38
CA ALA A 207 1.24 -0.16 22.54
C ALA A 207 1.08 -0.89 21.21
N GLU A 208 0.80 -2.19 21.28
CA GLU A 208 0.42 -2.98 20.09
C GLU A 208 -0.97 -2.57 19.62
N VAL A 209 -1.10 -2.25 18.32
CA VAL A 209 -2.36 -1.83 17.67
C VAL A 209 -2.84 -2.83 16.62
N GLY A 210 -2.00 -3.80 16.25
CA GLY A 210 -2.34 -4.89 15.34
C GLY A 210 -2.97 -6.09 16.04
N ILE A 211 -3.46 -7.02 15.21
CA ILE A 211 -4.03 -8.29 15.65
C ILE A 211 -3.10 -9.40 15.20
N ILE A 212 -2.88 -10.40 16.06
CA ILE A 212 -2.24 -11.65 15.67
C ILE A 212 -3.32 -12.67 15.31
N GLY A 213 -3.28 -13.19 14.08
CA GLY A 213 -4.29 -14.11 13.57
C GLY A 213 -5.63 -13.43 13.23
N SER A 214 -6.71 -14.20 13.15
CA SER A 214 -8.04 -13.64 12.81
C SER A 214 -8.65 -12.86 13.99
N GLY A 215 -9.31 -11.73 13.72
CA GLY A 215 -9.97 -10.91 14.76
C GLY A 215 -10.51 -9.58 14.26
N PHE A 216 -10.86 -8.70 15.20
CA PHE A 216 -11.31 -7.33 14.94
C PHE A 216 -10.37 -6.32 15.61
N GLY A 217 -10.13 -5.19 14.94
CA GLY A 217 -9.22 -4.14 15.41
C GLY A 217 -9.63 -2.77 14.93
N THR A 218 -8.83 -1.76 15.29
CA THR A 218 -9.09 -0.36 14.91
C THR A 218 -7.90 0.20 14.14
N ALA A 219 -8.19 0.83 13.01
CA ALA A 219 -7.21 1.52 12.20
C ALA A 219 -6.92 2.94 12.72
N ILE A 220 -5.82 3.51 12.25
CA ILE A 220 -5.43 4.91 12.52
C ILE A 220 -5.85 5.74 11.32
N HIS A 221 -6.48 6.88 11.57
CA HIS A 221 -6.91 7.84 10.53
C HIS A 221 -5.96 9.03 10.54
N PHE A 222 -5.64 9.55 9.36
CA PHE A 222 -4.97 10.82 9.24
C PHE A 222 -5.49 11.60 8.04
N THR A 223 -5.46 12.92 8.17
CA THR A 223 -5.92 13.84 7.14
C THR A 223 -4.87 14.90 6.87
N THR A 224 -5.00 15.53 5.70
CA THR A 224 -4.20 16.67 5.30
C THR A 224 -5.06 17.78 4.74
N ASP A 225 -4.59 19.03 4.84
CA ASP A 225 -5.32 20.19 4.33
C ASP A 225 -5.16 20.40 2.81
N ARG A 226 -4.21 19.70 2.18
CA ARG A 226 -4.01 19.65 0.72
C ARG A 226 -3.69 18.23 0.25
N PRO A 227 -3.85 17.93 -1.05
CA PRO A 227 -3.58 16.60 -1.58
C PRO A 227 -2.12 16.16 -1.40
N VAL A 228 -1.95 14.96 -0.87
CA VAL A 228 -0.67 14.28 -0.70
C VAL A 228 -0.73 12.88 -1.30
N VAL A 229 0.41 12.21 -1.33
CA VAL A 229 0.49 10.76 -1.53
C VAL A 229 0.99 10.14 -0.24
N ALA A 230 0.33 9.09 0.23
CA ALA A 230 0.68 8.46 1.49
C ALA A 230 1.03 6.98 1.32
N TYR A 231 1.84 6.48 2.25
CA TYR A 231 2.29 5.09 2.30
C TYR A 231 2.26 4.62 3.74
N GLN A 232 2.20 3.31 3.96
CA GLN A 232 2.51 2.72 5.25
C GLN A 232 3.68 1.75 5.12
N ILE A 233 4.40 1.55 6.22
CA ILE A 233 5.49 0.59 6.32
C ILE A 233 5.45 -0.11 7.66
N ILE A 234 5.64 -1.42 7.62
CA ILE A 234 5.77 -2.24 8.81
C ILE A 234 6.52 -3.54 8.51
N PRO A 235 7.44 -3.96 9.40
CA PRO A 235 8.14 -3.16 10.41
C PRO A 235 9.02 -2.06 9.79
N TYR A 236 9.04 -0.87 10.40
CA TYR A 236 10.08 0.11 10.10
C TYR A 236 11.42 -0.34 10.73
N GLY A 237 12.53 -0.16 10.01
CA GLY A 237 13.86 -0.56 10.46
C GLY A 237 14.77 -1.09 9.35
N GLY A 238 14.23 -1.32 8.14
CA GLY A 238 15.00 -1.70 6.97
C GLY A 238 15.77 -3.00 7.17
N GLY A 239 17.06 -3.02 6.79
CA GLY A 239 17.90 -4.21 6.90
C GLY A 239 18.05 -4.77 8.32
N SER A 240 17.91 -3.94 9.35
CA SER A 240 17.95 -4.39 10.75
C SER A 240 16.67 -5.11 11.19
N ALA A 241 15.53 -4.79 10.55
CA ALA A 241 14.29 -5.52 10.76
C ALA A 241 14.25 -6.82 9.93
N ALA A 242 14.78 -6.79 8.71
CA ALA A 242 14.84 -7.94 7.78
C ALA A 242 13.47 -8.62 7.51
N ALA A 243 12.37 -7.87 7.71
CA ALA A 243 11.00 -8.34 7.48
C ALA A 243 10.07 -7.20 6.98
N THR A 244 10.65 -6.13 6.46
CA THR A 244 9.94 -4.87 6.18
C THR A 244 9.07 -4.98 4.93
N SER A 245 7.81 -4.55 5.05
CA SER A 245 6.91 -4.35 3.92
C SER A 245 6.36 -2.94 3.91
N ALA A 246 6.05 -2.41 2.73
CA ALA A 246 5.37 -1.13 2.57
C ALA A 246 4.30 -1.21 1.48
N THR A 247 3.27 -0.38 1.62
CA THR A 247 2.25 -0.19 0.58
C THR A 247 1.95 1.28 0.38
N LEU A 248 1.61 1.65 -0.86
CA LEU A 248 0.87 2.87 -1.14
C LEU A 248 -0.48 2.80 -0.40
N LEU A 249 -0.89 3.93 0.18
CA LEU A 249 -2.22 4.11 0.73
C LEU A 249 -3.13 4.80 -0.29
N LEU A 250 -4.25 4.17 -0.59
CA LEU A 250 -5.31 4.76 -1.40
C LEU A 250 -6.14 5.69 -0.51
N PRO A 251 -6.34 6.96 -0.91
CA PRO A 251 -7.23 7.85 -0.17
C PRO A 251 -8.65 7.30 -0.17
N THR A 252 -9.44 7.67 0.84
CA THR A 252 -10.80 7.13 0.99
C THR A 252 -11.73 7.46 -0.18
N SER A 253 -11.43 8.50 -0.95
CA SER A 253 -12.13 8.80 -2.22
C SER A 253 -11.98 7.74 -3.31
N ALA A 254 -10.90 6.95 -3.26
CA ALA A 254 -10.64 5.87 -4.21
C ALA A 254 -11.27 4.53 -3.77
N TRP A 255 -11.83 4.46 -2.56
CA TRP A 255 -12.45 3.24 -2.05
C TRP A 255 -13.81 2.98 -2.74
N ASP A 256 -14.34 1.76 -2.57
CA ASP A 256 -15.64 1.37 -3.12
C ASP A 256 -16.31 0.28 -2.29
N THR A 257 -17.34 -0.35 -2.85
CA THR A 257 -18.14 -1.41 -2.23
C THR A 257 -17.94 -2.79 -2.87
N ASN A 258 -17.05 -2.92 -3.87
CA ASN A 258 -16.87 -4.16 -4.62
C ASN A 258 -15.38 -4.46 -4.84
N TYR A 259 -14.93 -5.58 -4.30
CA TYR A 259 -13.54 -6.02 -4.31
C TYR A 259 -13.43 -7.52 -4.59
N ILE A 260 -12.22 -7.92 -4.98
CA ILE A 260 -11.79 -9.32 -4.96
C ILE A 260 -10.71 -9.44 -3.90
N ALA A 261 -10.84 -10.43 -3.02
CA ALA A 261 -9.81 -10.75 -2.05
C ALA A 261 -8.50 -11.08 -2.76
N ILE A 262 -7.41 -10.49 -2.32
CA ILE A 262 -6.06 -10.80 -2.78
C ILE A 262 -5.19 -10.83 -1.53
N ASN A 263 -4.69 -12.01 -1.15
CA ASN A 263 -3.63 -12.11 -0.15
C ASN A 263 -2.28 -11.82 -0.81
N ALA A 264 -1.26 -11.49 -0.02
CA ALA A 264 0.06 -11.23 -0.61
C ALA A 264 0.68 -12.50 -1.22
N TYR A 265 0.62 -13.64 -0.51
CA TYR A 265 1.16 -14.92 -1.00
C TYR A 265 0.68 -16.11 -0.16
N PRO A 266 0.72 -17.36 -0.67
CA PRO A 266 0.43 -18.55 0.13
C PRO A 266 1.31 -18.68 1.37
N LYS A 267 0.81 -19.46 2.33
CA LYS A 267 1.53 -19.79 3.57
C LYS A 267 2.92 -20.37 3.29
N SER A 268 3.93 -19.87 4.00
CA SER A 268 5.28 -20.43 3.99
C SER A 268 5.28 -21.90 4.43
N ALA A 269 5.97 -22.76 3.68
CA ALA A 269 6.17 -24.17 4.03
C ALA A 269 7.32 -24.37 5.04
N VAL A 270 8.18 -23.35 5.21
CA VAL A 270 9.33 -23.40 6.14
C VAL A 270 9.05 -22.70 7.48
N VAL A 271 8.13 -21.74 7.51
CA VAL A 271 7.68 -21.06 8.74
C VAL A 271 6.23 -21.44 9.04
N GLY A 272 6.03 -22.51 9.81
CA GLY A 272 4.70 -23.10 10.03
C GLY A 272 3.67 -22.22 10.74
N VAL A 273 4.10 -21.17 11.43
CA VAL A 273 3.23 -20.17 12.08
C VAL A 273 2.82 -19.01 11.15
N ALA A 274 3.43 -18.92 9.96
CA ALA A 274 3.09 -17.92 8.96
C ALA A 274 1.67 -18.12 8.44
N GLN A 275 1.00 -17.03 8.09
CA GLN A 275 -0.33 -17.05 7.49
C GLN A 275 -0.48 -15.94 6.43
N PRO A 276 -1.12 -16.20 5.29
CA PRO A 276 -1.76 -15.15 4.52
C PRO A 276 -2.84 -14.47 5.36
N SER A 277 -3.01 -13.17 5.15
CA SER A 277 -4.02 -12.37 5.85
C SER A 277 -4.78 -11.46 4.89
N LEU A 278 -6.05 -11.21 5.21
CA LEU A 278 -6.91 -10.27 4.51
C LEU A 278 -7.52 -9.32 5.54
N ASN A 279 -7.45 -8.02 5.30
CA ASN A 279 -7.98 -7.01 6.21
C ASN A 279 -9.00 -6.14 5.50
N ILE A 280 -10.19 -5.99 6.10
CA ILE A 280 -11.28 -5.21 5.54
C ILE A 280 -11.70 -4.15 6.55
N LEU A 281 -11.52 -2.88 6.19
CA LEU A 281 -11.75 -1.72 7.04
C LEU A 281 -12.98 -0.93 6.58
N ALA A 282 -13.84 -0.57 7.53
CA ALA A 282 -14.99 0.27 7.28
C ALA A 282 -14.67 1.76 7.38
N GLN A 283 -15.09 2.55 6.37
CA GLN A 283 -15.01 4.01 6.41
C GLN A 283 -16.17 4.65 7.19
N VAL A 284 -17.30 3.95 7.29
CA VAL A 284 -18.58 4.48 7.82
C VAL A 284 -19.14 3.53 8.88
N ASP A 285 -19.86 4.06 9.86
CA ASP A 285 -20.55 3.25 10.85
C ASP A 285 -21.61 2.33 10.22
N ASN A 286 -21.87 1.19 10.87
CA ASN A 286 -22.85 0.19 10.39
C ASN A 286 -22.56 -0.30 8.95
N THR A 287 -21.28 -0.47 8.61
CA THR A 287 -20.86 -1.09 7.35
C THR A 287 -21.07 -2.59 7.45
N GLU A 288 -21.87 -3.14 6.54
CA GLU A 288 -22.05 -4.57 6.33
C GLU A 288 -21.14 -5.02 5.21
N VAL A 289 -20.24 -5.96 5.49
CA VAL A 289 -19.30 -6.56 4.53
C VAL A 289 -19.64 -8.01 4.34
N THR A 290 -20.07 -8.39 3.14
CA THR A 290 -20.32 -9.78 2.75
C THR A 290 -19.14 -10.34 1.97
N VAL A 291 -18.57 -11.44 2.45
CA VAL A 291 -17.53 -12.22 1.76
C VAL A 291 -18.16 -13.51 1.24
N LEU A 292 -17.96 -13.83 -0.03
CA LEU A 292 -18.25 -15.14 -0.61
C LEU A 292 -16.93 -15.90 -0.77
N PRO A 293 -16.53 -16.75 0.19
CA PRO A 293 -15.17 -17.24 0.21
C PRO A 293 -15.01 -18.49 -0.67
N LYS A 294 -13.95 -18.53 -1.49
CA LYS A 294 -13.61 -19.67 -2.36
C LYS A 294 -13.16 -20.90 -1.58
N VAL A 295 -12.54 -20.68 -0.41
CA VAL A 295 -12.20 -21.68 0.58
C VAL A 295 -12.99 -21.42 1.87
N ALA A 296 -12.99 -22.33 2.84
CA ALA A 296 -13.64 -22.04 4.12
C ALA A 296 -12.93 -20.88 4.84
N ILE A 297 -13.70 -19.97 5.44
CA ILE A 297 -13.16 -19.02 6.42
C ILE A 297 -13.09 -19.74 7.76
N VAL A 298 -11.91 -19.78 8.36
CA VAL A 298 -11.68 -20.37 9.67
C VAL A 298 -12.05 -19.34 10.75
N GLY A 299 -12.95 -19.71 11.66
CA GLY A 299 -13.34 -18.84 12.77
C GLY A 299 -12.24 -18.71 13.84
N GLY A 300 -12.19 -17.58 14.53
CA GLY A 300 -11.19 -17.27 15.56
C GLY A 300 -11.18 -15.79 15.94
N GLY A 301 -10.80 -15.44 17.18
CA GLY A 301 -10.72 -14.04 17.62
C GLY A 301 -12.03 -13.23 17.47
N GLY A 302 -13.18 -13.91 17.57
CA GLY A 302 -14.51 -13.32 17.35
C GLY A 302 -15.02 -13.40 15.91
N VAL A 303 -14.15 -13.72 14.93
CA VAL A 303 -14.55 -13.93 13.54
C VAL A 303 -15.41 -15.19 13.41
N GLN A 304 -16.59 -15.03 12.82
CA GLN A 304 -17.44 -16.13 12.42
C GLN A 304 -16.84 -16.84 11.19
N GLY A 305 -16.59 -18.15 11.30
CA GLY A 305 -16.21 -18.98 10.17
C GLY A 305 -17.39 -19.37 9.28
N THR A 306 -17.11 -19.78 8.04
CA THR A 306 -18.12 -20.25 7.09
C THR A 306 -17.49 -21.26 6.11
N PRO A 307 -18.22 -22.28 5.62
CA PRO A 307 -17.75 -23.14 4.55
C PRO A 307 -17.46 -22.36 3.26
N ALA A 308 -16.67 -22.96 2.37
CA ALA A 308 -16.48 -22.46 1.01
C ALA A 308 -17.84 -22.27 0.30
N ASN A 309 -17.92 -21.24 -0.55
CA ASN A 309 -19.11 -20.89 -1.34
C ASN A 309 -20.37 -20.58 -0.51
N THR A 310 -20.21 -20.27 0.78
CA THR A 310 -21.31 -19.86 1.66
C THR A 310 -21.03 -18.44 2.16
N PRO A 311 -21.83 -17.43 1.76
CA PRO A 311 -21.61 -16.06 2.17
C PRO A 311 -21.60 -15.89 3.70
N VAL A 312 -20.74 -15.00 4.19
CA VAL A 312 -20.74 -14.53 5.58
C VAL A 312 -20.70 -13.00 5.59
N THR A 313 -21.42 -12.38 6.51
CA THR A 313 -21.45 -10.92 6.66
C THR A 313 -20.84 -10.52 8.00
N TYR A 314 -19.92 -9.56 7.96
CA TYR A 314 -19.34 -8.91 9.13
C TYR A 314 -19.87 -7.47 9.23
N ASN A 315 -20.21 -7.05 10.45
CA ASN A 315 -20.66 -5.69 10.75
C ASN A 315 -19.51 -4.91 11.37
N LEU A 316 -19.20 -3.74 10.82
CA LEU A 316 -18.07 -2.91 11.22
C LEU A 316 -18.51 -1.45 11.39
N ASN A 317 -17.95 -0.75 12.37
CA ASN A 317 -18.10 0.69 12.50
C ASN A 317 -16.92 1.44 11.87
N ARG A 318 -17.03 2.77 11.75
CA ARG A 318 -15.96 3.60 11.18
C ARG A 318 -14.64 3.35 11.91
N GLY A 319 -13.61 3.01 11.15
CA GLY A 319 -12.28 2.74 11.68
C GLY A 319 -12.08 1.31 12.19
N GLU A 320 -13.14 0.50 12.30
CA GLU A 320 -13.02 -0.92 12.63
C GLU A 320 -12.69 -1.75 11.40
N TYR A 321 -11.82 -2.73 11.58
CA TYR A 321 -11.50 -3.71 10.55
C TYR A 321 -11.64 -5.14 11.06
N VAL A 322 -11.97 -6.05 10.15
CA VAL A 322 -11.86 -7.49 10.35
C VAL A 322 -10.58 -7.99 9.68
N GLN A 323 -9.78 -8.76 10.41
CA GLN A 323 -8.63 -9.50 9.89
C GLN A 323 -8.98 -10.98 9.78
N LEU A 324 -8.76 -11.55 8.60
CA LEU A 324 -8.91 -12.97 8.30
C LEU A 324 -7.51 -13.54 8.00
N SER A 325 -6.90 -14.17 9.01
CA SER A 325 -5.62 -14.87 8.89
C SER A 325 -5.82 -16.37 9.05
N GLN A 326 -5.39 -17.13 8.05
CA GLN A 326 -5.59 -18.57 7.99
C GLN A 326 -4.61 -19.22 7.00
N ASP A 327 -4.52 -20.55 7.00
CA ASP A 327 -3.54 -21.26 6.17
C ASP A 327 -3.86 -21.23 4.67
N ALA A 328 -5.14 -21.36 4.31
CA ALA A 328 -5.59 -21.33 2.93
C ALA A 328 -5.92 -19.90 2.51
N GLU A 329 -5.36 -19.44 1.39
CA GLU A 329 -5.65 -18.11 0.86
C GLU A 329 -7.12 -17.93 0.52
N LEU A 330 -7.60 -16.71 0.79
CA LEU A 330 -8.90 -16.22 0.35
C LEU A 330 -8.82 -15.56 -1.03
N THR A 331 -7.63 -15.47 -1.64
CA THR A 331 -7.42 -14.90 -2.97
C THR A 331 -8.44 -15.40 -3.98
N GLY A 332 -9.09 -14.46 -4.67
CA GLY A 332 -10.14 -14.74 -5.64
C GLY A 332 -11.57 -14.75 -5.08
N SER A 333 -11.75 -14.58 -3.77
CA SER A 333 -13.08 -14.50 -3.14
C SER A 333 -13.73 -13.14 -3.39
N PRO A 334 -14.97 -13.06 -3.92
CA PRO A 334 -15.69 -11.79 -4.04
C PRO A 334 -16.05 -11.18 -2.67
N ILE A 335 -15.96 -9.86 -2.58
CA ILE A 335 -16.33 -9.07 -1.39
C ILE A 335 -17.25 -7.94 -1.83
N GLN A 336 -18.38 -7.80 -1.14
CA GLN A 336 -19.33 -6.71 -1.34
C GLN A 336 -19.66 -6.02 -0.02
N SER A 337 -19.98 -4.74 -0.06
CA SER A 337 -20.43 -4.00 1.13
C SER A 337 -21.52 -2.99 0.81
N ASN A 338 -22.22 -2.53 1.85
CA ASN A 338 -23.23 -1.45 1.73
C ASN A 338 -22.60 -0.04 1.76
N GLN A 339 -21.36 0.09 2.21
CA GLN A 339 -20.61 1.34 2.34
C GLN A 339 -19.15 1.15 1.87
N PRO A 340 -18.43 2.22 1.49
CA PRO A 340 -17.04 2.08 1.06
C PRO A 340 -16.13 1.44 2.11
N ILE A 341 -15.27 0.53 1.64
CA ILE A 341 -14.30 -0.20 2.47
C ILE A 341 -12.88 -0.06 1.90
N GLY A 342 -11.88 -0.15 2.77
CA GLY A 342 -10.50 -0.37 2.38
C GLY A 342 -10.16 -1.86 2.49
N LEU A 343 -9.35 -2.38 1.56
CA LEU A 343 -8.93 -3.79 1.54
C LEU A 343 -7.41 -3.88 1.54
N TRP A 344 -6.84 -4.70 2.42
CA TRP A 344 -5.41 -5.03 2.40
C TRP A 344 -5.21 -6.54 2.32
N GLY A 345 -4.35 -6.95 1.40
CA GLY A 345 -3.79 -8.30 1.35
C GLY A 345 -2.48 -8.35 2.12
N GLY A 346 -2.23 -9.44 2.84
CA GLY A 346 -1.00 -9.65 3.57
C GLY A 346 -0.50 -11.09 3.55
N ALA A 347 0.76 -11.25 3.95
CA ALA A 347 1.38 -12.50 4.38
C ALA A 347 2.32 -12.16 5.53
N SER A 348 2.09 -12.77 6.69
CA SER A 348 2.86 -12.47 7.91
C SER A 348 4.32 -12.95 7.84
N CYS A 349 4.62 -13.80 6.86
CA CYS A 349 5.95 -14.24 6.47
C CYS A 349 5.90 -14.77 5.02
N LEU A 350 6.59 -14.08 4.12
CA LEU A 350 6.65 -14.26 2.68
C LEU A 350 7.90 -15.06 2.33
N SER A 351 7.70 -16.32 1.94
CA SER A 351 8.71 -17.18 1.33
C SER A 351 8.39 -17.33 -0.15
N VAL A 352 9.29 -16.93 -1.06
CA VAL A 352 9.06 -17.05 -2.51
C VAL A 352 10.21 -17.82 -3.15
N PRO A 353 9.98 -19.06 -3.65
CA PRO A 353 8.79 -19.91 -3.45
C PRO A 353 8.54 -20.28 -1.98
N VAL A 354 7.36 -20.85 -1.66
CA VAL A 354 6.96 -21.18 -0.27
C VAL A 354 7.92 -22.13 0.47
N SER A 355 8.71 -22.91 -0.26
CA SER A 355 9.72 -23.83 0.28
C SER A 355 11.07 -23.17 0.58
N GLU A 356 11.26 -21.91 0.17
CA GLU A 356 12.51 -21.17 0.38
C GLU A 356 12.47 -20.31 1.64
N THR A 357 13.66 -19.95 2.12
CA THR A 357 13.84 -19.14 3.34
C THR A 357 13.80 -17.62 3.05
N ALA A 358 14.22 -16.81 4.03
CA ALA A 358 14.27 -15.34 4.07
C ALA A 358 13.08 -14.64 4.75
N CYS A 359 11.84 -15.13 4.61
CA CYS A 359 10.69 -14.72 5.45
C CYS A 359 10.54 -13.20 5.66
N ASP A 360 10.09 -12.47 4.64
CA ASP A 360 9.75 -11.05 4.79
C ASP A 360 8.30 -10.85 5.24
N GLY A 361 7.95 -9.71 5.83
CA GLY A 361 6.54 -9.30 5.86
C GLY A 361 6.07 -8.95 4.44
N ALA A 362 4.78 -9.08 4.15
CA ALA A 362 4.21 -8.56 2.91
C ALA A 362 2.81 -8.02 3.15
N HIS A 363 2.51 -6.83 2.64
CA HIS A 363 1.15 -6.33 2.55
C HIS A 363 0.99 -5.27 1.45
N GLN A 364 -0.22 -5.21 0.93
CA GLN A 364 -0.61 -4.25 -0.10
C GLN A 364 -2.06 -3.83 0.09
N GLN A 365 -2.35 -2.53 -0.03
CA GLN A 365 -3.72 -2.06 -0.17
C GLN A 365 -4.22 -2.38 -1.58
N ILE A 366 -5.34 -3.08 -1.66
CA ILE A 366 -5.92 -3.59 -2.90
C ILE A 366 -6.93 -2.57 -3.43
N PRO A 367 -6.84 -2.14 -4.71
CA PRO A 367 -7.84 -1.26 -5.31
C PRO A 367 -9.17 -1.98 -5.54
N PRO A 368 -10.31 -1.25 -5.59
CA PRO A 368 -11.60 -1.84 -5.93
C PRO A 368 -11.67 -2.32 -7.38
N VAL A 369 -12.66 -3.17 -7.69
CA VAL A 369 -12.87 -3.70 -9.04
C VAL A 369 -12.99 -2.59 -10.09
N LYS A 370 -13.66 -1.48 -9.77
CA LYS A 370 -13.82 -0.33 -10.69
C LYS A 370 -12.50 0.33 -11.11
N ALA A 371 -11.43 0.13 -10.34
CA ALA A 371 -10.12 0.74 -10.55
C ALA A 371 -9.14 -0.21 -11.25
N LEU A 372 -9.55 -1.45 -11.54
CA LEU A 372 -8.74 -2.37 -12.34
C LEU A 372 -8.63 -1.86 -13.78
N GLY A 373 -7.43 -2.00 -14.34
CA GLY A 373 -7.15 -1.68 -15.73
C GLY A 373 -7.42 -2.87 -16.66
N MET A 374 -7.28 -2.61 -17.97
CA MET A 374 -7.29 -3.66 -19.00
C MET A 374 -5.89 -3.91 -19.60
N GLU A 375 -4.91 -3.10 -19.21
CA GLU A 375 -3.52 -3.18 -19.64
C GLU A 375 -2.61 -3.01 -18.43
N TYR A 376 -1.58 -3.84 -18.35
CA TYR A 376 -0.64 -3.88 -17.25
C TYR A 376 0.77 -4.01 -17.80
N VAL A 377 1.70 -3.24 -17.25
CA VAL A 377 3.11 -3.33 -17.61
C VAL A 377 3.85 -4.13 -16.55
N GLY A 378 4.35 -5.31 -16.91
CA GLY A 378 5.18 -6.14 -16.04
C GLY A 378 6.62 -5.65 -16.01
N VAL A 379 6.97 -4.82 -15.02
CA VAL A 379 8.35 -4.37 -14.78
C VAL A 379 8.86 -4.97 -13.47
N ARG A 380 9.93 -5.77 -13.54
CA ARG A 380 10.61 -6.26 -12.34
C ARG A 380 11.69 -5.28 -11.85
N TYR A 381 12.05 -5.41 -10.59
CA TYR A 381 13.20 -4.72 -10.02
C TYR A 381 14.52 -5.24 -10.61
N ARG A 382 15.58 -4.42 -10.47
CA ARG A 382 16.96 -4.81 -10.84
C ARG A 382 17.41 -5.99 -9.98
N ASN A 383 18.26 -6.86 -10.54
CA ASN A 383 18.80 -8.00 -9.80
C ASN A 383 19.49 -7.56 -8.52
N ARG A 384 19.13 -8.21 -7.40
CA ARG A 384 19.76 -7.98 -6.10
C ARG A 384 21.20 -8.47 -6.08
N ALA A 385 21.45 -9.62 -6.69
CA ALA A 385 22.78 -10.21 -6.83
C ALA A 385 23.12 -10.43 -8.31
N ALA A 386 23.30 -9.35 -9.06
CA ALA A 386 23.56 -9.41 -10.51
C ALA A 386 24.74 -10.33 -10.91
N ALA A 387 25.73 -10.51 -10.02
CA ALA A 387 26.85 -11.42 -10.23
C ALA A 387 26.47 -12.92 -10.15
N GLN A 388 25.31 -13.26 -9.58
CA GLN A 388 24.82 -14.62 -9.41
C GLN A 388 23.88 -15.06 -10.54
N GLY A 389 23.52 -14.15 -11.45
CA GLY A 389 22.67 -14.42 -12.61
C GLY A 389 21.44 -13.52 -12.69
N GLU A 390 20.58 -13.83 -13.64
CA GLU A 390 19.31 -13.15 -13.87
C GLU A 390 18.26 -13.62 -12.87
N GLU A 391 17.64 -12.70 -12.12
CA GLU A 391 16.55 -13.05 -11.22
C GLU A 391 15.24 -13.15 -12.01
N ALA A 392 14.48 -14.22 -11.74
CA ALA A 392 13.17 -14.48 -12.33
C ALA A 392 12.08 -14.45 -11.24
N PRO A 393 11.72 -13.27 -10.70
CA PRO A 393 10.63 -13.18 -9.73
C PRO A 393 9.32 -13.65 -10.37
N PRO A 394 8.45 -14.39 -9.64
CA PRO A 394 7.19 -14.87 -10.17
C PRO A 394 6.21 -13.71 -10.39
N TRP A 395 5.26 -13.92 -11.31
CA TRP A 395 4.20 -12.97 -11.62
C TRP A 395 2.86 -13.57 -11.28
N ARG A 396 2.17 -13.00 -10.30
CA ARG A 396 0.85 -13.48 -9.91
C ARG A 396 -0.25 -12.69 -10.60
N ILE A 397 -1.18 -13.40 -11.25
CA ILE A 397 -2.36 -12.82 -11.90
C ILE A 397 -3.60 -13.42 -11.25
N VAL A 398 -4.52 -12.56 -10.82
CA VAL A 398 -5.80 -12.95 -10.24
C VAL A 398 -6.91 -12.55 -11.21
N GLY A 399 -7.75 -13.51 -11.59
CA GLY A 399 -8.85 -13.26 -12.52
C GLY A 399 -10.01 -12.55 -11.84
N ALA A 400 -10.51 -11.48 -12.47
CA ALA A 400 -11.61 -10.67 -11.93
C ALA A 400 -12.97 -10.95 -12.57
N VAL A 401 -12.98 -11.54 -13.76
CA VAL A 401 -14.19 -11.83 -14.53
C VAL A 401 -14.00 -13.16 -15.27
N ASP A 402 -15.03 -13.99 -15.29
CA ASP A 402 -15.03 -15.27 -16.02
C ASP A 402 -14.75 -15.09 -17.50
N GLY A 403 -13.92 -15.99 -18.05
CA GLY A 403 -13.60 -16.00 -19.49
C GLY A 403 -12.74 -14.82 -19.97
N THR A 404 -12.08 -14.08 -19.07
CA THR A 404 -11.16 -13.01 -19.45
C THR A 404 -10.06 -13.56 -20.36
N GLN A 405 -9.88 -12.95 -21.54
CA GLN A 405 -8.83 -13.32 -22.48
C GLN A 405 -7.60 -12.44 -22.29
N LEU A 406 -6.42 -13.04 -22.19
CA LEU A 406 -5.16 -12.36 -21.94
C LEU A 406 -4.30 -12.32 -23.20
N THR A 407 -3.81 -11.14 -23.54
CA THR A 407 -2.90 -10.90 -24.66
C THR A 407 -1.59 -10.33 -24.14
N TRP A 408 -0.47 -10.65 -24.80
CA TRP A 408 0.86 -10.35 -24.30
C TRP A 408 1.68 -9.59 -25.33
N GLN A 409 2.40 -8.57 -24.87
CA GLN A 409 3.31 -7.77 -25.70
C GLN A 409 4.70 -7.67 -25.03
N PRO A 410 5.80 -7.71 -25.82
CA PRO A 410 5.84 -7.98 -27.27
C PRO A 410 5.58 -9.45 -27.63
N ALA A 411 5.67 -10.36 -26.67
CA ALA A 411 5.33 -11.78 -26.82
C ALA A 411 4.92 -12.38 -25.46
N ALA A 412 4.19 -13.50 -25.47
CA ALA A 412 3.81 -14.20 -24.26
C ALA A 412 5.04 -14.83 -23.58
N PRO A 413 5.24 -14.62 -22.26
CA PRO A 413 6.20 -15.39 -21.48
C PRO A 413 5.88 -16.89 -21.53
N THR A 414 6.88 -17.74 -21.36
CA THR A 414 6.69 -19.19 -21.26
C THR A 414 5.75 -19.52 -20.10
N GLY A 415 4.68 -20.27 -20.36
CA GLY A 415 3.69 -20.65 -19.34
C GLY A 415 2.62 -19.61 -19.05
N ALA A 416 2.70 -18.43 -19.68
CA ALA A 416 1.73 -17.37 -19.47
C ALA A 416 0.31 -17.79 -19.93
N PRO A 417 -0.73 -17.57 -19.11
CA PRO A 417 -2.10 -17.96 -19.45
C PRO A 417 -2.64 -17.13 -20.63
N THR A 418 -3.48 -17.73 -21.46
CA THR A 418 -4.23 -17.03 -22.52
C THR A 418 -5.65 -16.67 -22.09
N SER A 419 -6.12 -17.23 -20.98
CA SER A 419 -7.42 -16.92 -20.37
C SER A 419 -7.39 -17.13 -18.87
N ILE A 420 -8.25 -16.43 -18.14
CA ILE A 420 -8.41 -16.56 -16.69
C ILE A 420 -9.88 -16.35 -16.29
N ASN A 421 -10.38 -17.09 -15.30
CA ASN A 421 -11.74 -16.93 -14.78
C ASN A 421 -11.75 -16.17 -13.45
N LEU A 422 -12.93 -15.75 -12.99
CA LEU A 422 -13.07 -15.08 -11.70
C LEU A 422 -12.51 -15.97 -10.58
N GLY A 423 -11.58 -15.37 -9.82
CA GLY A 423 -10.94 -16.00 -8.67
C GLY A 423 -9.91 -17.07 -9.00
N ASP A 424 -9.57 -17.28 -10.28
CA ASP A 424 -8.39 -18.06 -10.66
C ASP A 424 -7.11 -17.29 -10.31
N VAL A 425 -6.07 -18.04 -9.96
CA VAL A 425 -4.72 -17.51 -9.72
C VAL A 425 -3.78 -18.23 -10.68
N ALA A 426 -3.01 -17.46 -11.46
CA ALA A 426 -1.93 -17.95 -12.31
C ALA A 426 -0.60 -17.33 -11.86
N GLU A 427 0.48 -18.12 -11.89
CA GLU A 427 1.84 -17.74 -11.41
C GLU A 427 2.95 -18.16 -12.37
#